data_AF-A0AAN7JXS5-F1
#
_entry.id   AF-A0AAN7JXS5-F1
#
_cell.length_a   1.000
_cell.length_b   1.000
_cell.length_c   1.000
_cell.angle_alpha   90.00
_cell.angle_beta   90.00
_cell.angle_gamma   90.00
#
_symmetry.space_group_name_H-M   'P 1'
#
loop_
_entity.id
_entity.type
_entity.pdbx_description
1 polymer ?
#
loop_
_entity_poly.entity_id
_entity_poly.type
_entity_poly.pdbx_seq_one_letter_code
_entity_poly.pdbx_strand_id
1 'polypeptide(L)'
;MVSAGISIGSEMSGGVSNVTVENVLIWDSRRAVRIKTAPGRGGYVRDVNYRNLTFNNVRVGIVIKTDYNEHPDEGYDPKELPRIEGITFTGVHGQGVRVPVRMHGSKEIPVRNVTFWDMSVGITYKKKHIFQCAFVQGRIIGSVFPAPCHNLDRYDERGNLVKKSDSQDVTDIGYDI
;
A
#
# COMPACT_ATOMS: atom_id res chain seq x y z
N MET A 1 -17.41 -5.26 12.20
CA MET A 1 -16.13 -4.92 11.55
C MET A 1 -16.41 -4.17 10.26
N VAL A 2 -16.03 -2.89 10.19
CA VAL A 2 -16.28 -2.02 9.03
C VAL A 2 -15.46 -2.45 7.80
N SER A 3 -15.87 -2.05 6.59
CA SER A 3 -15.25 -2.52 5.34
C SER A 3 -13.84 -1.96 5.11
N ALA A 4 -13.66 -0.66 5.29
CA ALA A 4 -12.37 0.02 5.24
C ALA A 4 -12.44 1.27 6.15
N GLY A 5 -11.30 1.71 6.71
CA GLY A 5 -11.21 2.98 7.40
C GLY A 5 -11.13 4.13 6.40
N ILE A 6 -10.03 4.18 5.66
CA ILE A 6 -9.77 5.20 4.64
C ILE A 6 -9.58 4.50 3.30
N SER A 7 -10.33 4.93 2.28
CA SER A 7 -10.32 4.32 0.96
C SER A 7 -10.26 5.38 -0.14
N ILE A 8 -9.31 5.27 -1.05
CA ILE A 8 -9.23 6.04 -2.30
C ILE A 8 -9.59 5.11 -3.48
N GLY A 9 -10.41 5.62 -4.40
CA GLY A 9 -10.94 4.87 -5.55
C GLY A 9 -12.31 4.22 -5.30
N SER A 10 -12.80 3.34 -6.16
CA SER A 10 -12.14 2.77 -7.35
C SER A 10 -12.28 3.63 -8.60
N GLU A 11 -13.23 4.56 -8.60
CA GLU A 11 -13.37 5.63 -9.57
C GLU A 11 -12.39 6.76 -9.17
N MET A 12 -11.59 7.22 -10.12
CA MET A 12 -10.56 8.24 -9.92
C MET A 12 -10.28 8.99 -11.25
N SER A 13 -11.25 8.95 -12.17
CA SER A 13 -11.18 9.65 -13.45
C SER A 13 -11.21 11.15 -13.16
N GLY A 14 -10.11 11.84 -13.48
CA GLY A 14 -9.83 13.22 -13.04
C GLY A 14 -8.64 13.32 -12.08
N GLY A 15 -8.27 12.20 -11.46
CA GLY A 15 -7.10 12.07 -10.60
C GLY A 15 -7.35 12.48 -9.14
N VAL A 16 -6.52 11.92 -8.26
CA VAL A 16 -6.45 12.24 -6.83
C VAL A 16 -5.01 12.62 -6.54
N SER A 17 -4.79 13.83 -6.05
CA SER A 17 -3.44 14.29 -5.69
C SER A 17 -3.41 15.20 -4.50
N ASN A 18 -2.25 15.25 -3.83
CA ASN A 18 -1.97 16.16 -2.72
C ASN A 18 -2.97 15.95 -1.56
N VAL A 19 -3.11 14.70 -1.15
CA VAL A 19 -4.00 14.30 -0.06
C VAL A 19 -3.16 14.01 1.17
N THR A 20 -3.48 14.64 2.29
CA THR A 20 -2.88 14.33 3.59
C THR A 20 -3.93 13.75 4.52
N VAL A 21 -3.61 12.60 5.11
CA VAL A 21 -4.38 11.93 6.13
C VAL A 21 -3.50 11.86 7.37
N GLU A 22 -3.95 12.41 8.48
CA GLU A 22 -3.12 12.44 9.68
C GLU A 22 -3.85 12.28 11.00
N ASN A 23 -3.15 11.73 12.00
CA ASN A 23 -3.62 11.59 13.37
C ASN A 23 -4.92 10.76 13.47
N VAL A 24 -4.95 9.61 12.78
CA VAL A 24 -6.15 8.76 12.70
C VAL A 24 -5.96 7.44 13.43
N LEU A 25 -6.92 7.11 14.29
CA LEU A 25 -7.11 5.76 14.84
C LEU A 25 -8.10 4.99 13.98
N ILE A 26 -7.70 3.81 13.51
CA ILE A 26 -8.58 2.89 12.79
C ILE A 26 -8.66 1.57 13.57
N TRP A 27 -9.87 1.24 14.03
CA TRP A 27 -10.12 0.04 14.83
C TRP A 27 -11.21 -0.85 14.23
N ASP A 28 -11.19 -2.14 14.56
CA ASP A 28 -12.21 -3.13 14.19
C ASP A 28 -12.64 -3.04 12.71
N SER A 29 -11.64 -2.98 11.82
CA SER A 29 -11.84 -2.82 10.38
C SER A 29 -11.27 -3.99 9.58
N ARG A 30 -11.90 -4.30 8.44
CA ARG A 30 -11.36 -5.27 7.48
C ARG A 30 -10.11 -4.70 6.80
N ARG A 31 -10.05 -3.40 6.52
CA ARG A 31 -8.87 -2.71 5.95
C ARG A 31 -8.68 -1.38 6.64
N ALA A 32 -7.47 -1.01 7.06
CA ALA A 32 -7.27 0.33 7.60
C ALA A 32 -7.16 1.36 6.47
N VAL A 33 -6.10 1.29 5.67
CA VAL A 33 -5.89 2.13 4.49
C VAL A 33 -6.07 1.29 3.23
N ARG A 34 -6.78 1.84 2.24
CA ARG A 34 -6.99 1.18 0.94
C ARG A 34 -6.86 2.17 -0.22
N ILE A 35 -6.07 1.79 -1.22
CA ILE A 35 -6.09 2.41 -2.56
C ILE A 35 -6.48 1.31 -3.54
N LYS A 36 -7.50 1.56 -4.37
CA LYS A 36 -7.97 0.60 -5.37
C LYS A 36 -8.19 1.27 -6.71
N THR A 37 -7.72 0.63 -7.78
CA THR A 37 -7.94 1.05 -9.16
C THR A 37 -7.89 -0.16 -10.10
N ALA A 38 -8.14 0.05 -11.40
CA ALA A 38 -8.13 -0.98 -12.44
C ALA A 38 -7.67 -0.41 -13.79
N PRO A 39 -7.21 -1.26 -14.73
CA PRO A 39 -7.12 -0.89 -16.14
C PRO A 39 -8.43 -0.28 -16.63
N GLY A 40 -8.35 0.80 -17.40
CA GLY A 40 -9.50 1.52 -17.90
C GLY A 40 -10.14 2.55 -16.97
N ARG A 41 -9.49 2.84 -15.82
CA ARG A 41 -9.84 4.01 -14.99
C ARG A 41 -9.11 5.29 -15.39
N GLY A 42 -7.99 5.19 -16.11
CA GLY A 42 -7.15 6.34 -16.47
C GLY A 42 -6.66 7.14 -15.25
N GLY A 43 -6.29 8.41 -15.42
CA GLY A 43 -6.00 9.31 -14.30
C GLY A 43 -4.79 8.92 -13.43
N TYR A 44 -4.79 9.39 -12.18
CA TYR A 44 -3.68 9.15 -11.24
C TYR A 44 -4.12 9.16 -9.77
N VAL A 45 -3.39 8.43 -8.92
CA VAL A 45 -3.33 8.67 -7.47
C VAL A 45 -1.88 9.00 -7.15
N ARG A 46 -1.60 10.26 -6.80
CA ARG A 46 -0.24 10.71 -6.52
C ARG A 46 -0.11 11.64 -5.33
N ASP A 47 1.07 11.71 -4.75
CA ASP A 47 1.38 12.67 -3.68
C ASP A 47 0.39 12.54 -2.49
N VAL A 48 0.25 11.31 -1.98
CA VAL A 48 -0.63 10.99 -0.84
C VAL A 48 0.21 10.72 0.39
N ASN A 49 -0.05 11.45 1.47
CA ASN A 49 0.70 11.39 2.71
C ASN A 49 -0.19 10.87 3.85
N TYR A 50 0.20 9.74 4.44
CA TYR A 50 -0.41 9.17 5.64
C TYR A 50 0.54 9.39 6.81
N ARG A 51 0.13 10.15 7.82
CA ARG A 51 0.98 10.56 8.94
C ARG A 51 0.36 10.20 10.28
N ASN A 52 1.12 9.59 11.18
CA ASN A 52 0.67 9.26 12.54
C ASN A 52 -0.66 8.46 12.54
N LEU A 53 -0.62 7.26 11.96
CA LEU A 53 -1.77 6.36 11.94
C LEU A 53 -1.64 5.31 13.04
N THR A 54 -2.74 5.02 13.74
CA THR A 54 -2.82 3.93 14.71
C THR A 54 -3.81 2.86 14.25
N PHE A 55 -3.36 1.61 14.16
CA PHE A 55 -4.21 0.45 13.82
C PHE A 55 -4.50 -0.40 15.05
N ASN A 56 -5.77 -0.77 15.26
CA ASN A 56 -6.18 -1.65 16.34
C ASN A 56 -7.15 -2.74 15.85
N ASN A 57 -6.77 -4.02 15.99
CA ASN A 57 -7.61 -5.16 15.59
C ASN A 57 -8.12 -5.06 14.13
N VAL A 58 -7.18 -4.92 13.18
CA VAL A 58 -7.47 -4.75 11.76
C VAL A 58 -7.07 -6.01 10.98
N ARG A 59 -7.89 -6.46 10.02
CA ARG A 59 -7.50 -7.63 9.20
C ARG A 59 -6.33 -7.31 8.27
N VAL A 60 -6.39 -6.20 7.53
CA VAL A 60 -5.27 -5.75 6.68
C VAL A 60 -4.98 -4.28 6.95
N GLY A 61 -3.74 -3.95 7.33
CA GLY A 61 -3.36 -2.57 7.64
C GLY A 61 -3.43 -1.69 6.39
N ILE A 62 -2.49 -1.87 5.47
CA ILE A 62 -2.40 -1.10 4.23
C ILE A 62 -2.67 -2.01 3.05
N VAL A 63 -3.58 -1.60 2.16
CA VAL A 63 -3.92 -2.31 0.93
C VAL A 63 -3.79 -1.39 -0.27
N ILE A 64 -3.00 -1.80 -1.27
CA ILE A 64 -3.02 -1.19 -2.61
C ILE A 64 -3.30 -2.29 -3.62
N LYS A 65 -4.31 -2.09 -4.47
CA LYS A 65 -4.73 -3.06 -5.48
C LYS A 65 -4.97 -2.35 -6.81
N THR A 66 -4.33 -2.81 -7.90
CA THR A 66 -4.45 -2.20 -9.24
C THR A 66 -5.26 -3.04 -10.24
N ASP A 67 -5.79 -4.18 -9.82
CA ASP A 67 -6.67 -5.10 -10.55
C ASP A 67 -8.09 -5.15 -9.93
N TYR A 68 -8.62 -3.98 -9.54
CA TYR A 68 -9.96 -3.85 -8.98
C TYR A 68 -11.02 -3.77 -10.10
N ASN A 69 -11.15 -4.87 -10.86
CA ASN A 69 -11.91 -5.01 -12.12
C ASN A 69 -13.45 -4.86 -11.97
N GLU A 70 -13.91 -3.76 -11.38
CA GLU A 70 -15.30 -3.34 -11.30
C GLU A 70 -15.44 -2.05 -12.10
N HIS A 71 -16.21 -2.07 -13.20
CA HIS A 71 -16.55 -0.92 -14.04
C HIS A 71 -18.08 -0.71 -14.03
N PRO A 72 -18.57 0.53 -14.22
CA PRO A 72 -20.01 0.80 -14.23
C PRO A 72 -20.72 0.22 -15.47
N ASP A 73 -19.99 0.11 -16.59
CA ASP A 73 -20.45 -0.41 -17.87
C ASP A 73 -19.24 -0.95 -18.67
N GLU A 74 -19.47 -1.42 -19.89
CA GLU A 74 -18.47 -1.97 -20.83
C GLU A 74 -17.89 -0.90 -21.80
N GLY A 75 -18.28 0.36 -21.66
CA GLY A 75 -17.91 1.47 -22.55
C GLY A 75 -16.59 2.16 -22.18
N TYR A 76 -15.87 1.66 -21.19
CA TYR A 76 -14.55 2.18 -20.80
C TYR A 76 -13.47 1.71 -21.77
N ASP A 77 -12.38 2.48 -21.92
CA ASP A 77 -11.21 2.04 -22.68
C ASP A 77 -10.27 1.23 -21.77
N PRO A 78 -10.10 -0.10 -21.96
CA PRO A 78 -9.22 -0.91 -21.10
C PRO A 78 -7.74 -0.50 -21.16
N LYS A 79 -7.33 0.27 -22.18
CA LYS A 79 -5.97 0.77 -22.35
C LYS A 79 -5.69 2.04 -21.55
N GLU A 80 -6.71 2.66 -20.96
CA GLU A 80 -6.54 3.82 -20.09
C GLU A 80 -6.02 3.39 -18.71
N LEU A 81 -4.70 3.37 -18.57
CA LEU A 81 -4.03 2.88 -17.37
C LEU A 81 -3.83 4.00 -16.33
N PRO A 82 -4.28 3.82 -15.08
CA PRO A 82 -4.02 4.77 -14.00
C PRO A 82 -2.53 4.81 -13.62
N ARG A 83 -2.07 5.95 -13.12
CA ARG A 83 -0.73 6.08 -12.50
C ARG A 83 -0.83 6.11 -10.98
N ILE A 84 -0.12 5.22 -10.28
CA ILE A 84 -0.09 5.18 -8.81
C ILE A 84 1.35 5.43 -8.33
N GLU A 85 1.61 6.60 -7.76
CA GLU A 85 2.97 6.98 -7.36
C GLU A 85 3.04 7.94 -6.18
N GLY A 86 4.15 7.98 -5.45
CA GLY A 86 4.36 9.02 -4.42
C GLY A 86 3.40 8.86 -3.23
N ILE A 87 3.36 7.65 -2.66
CA ILE A 87 2.54 7.34 -1.49
C ILE A 87 3.46 7.19 -0.29
N THR A 88 3.29 8.05 0.72
CA THR A 88 4.15 8.10 1.90
C THR A 88 3.38 7.70 3.15
N PHE A 89 3.98 6.82 3.95
CA PHE A 89 3.49 6.41 5.26
C PHE A 89 4.54 6.79 6.32
N THR A 90 4.21 7.73 7.21
CA THR A 90 5.11 8.21 8.26
C THR A 90 4.50 7.99 9.63
N GLY A 91 5.17 7.25 10.51
CA GLY A 91 4.67 7.00 11.87
C GLY A 91 3.40 6.15 11.87
N VAL A 92 3.49 4.91 11.38
CA VAL A 92 2.36 3.97 11.39
C VAL A 92 2.55 2.95 12.50
N HIS A 93 1.69 2.98 13.50
CA HIS A 93 1.78 2.11 14.68
C HIS A 93 0.52 1.28 14.85
N GLY A 94 0.61 0.17 15.57
CA GLY A 94 -0.61 -0.57 15.92
C GLY A 94 -0.39 -1.96 16.49
N GLN A 95 -1.50 -2.62 16.79
CA GLN A 95 -1.52 -3.98 17.33
C GLN A 95 -2.72 -4.76 16.81
N GLY A 96 -2.63 -6.09 16.89
CA GLY A 96 -3.71 -6.97 16.47
C GLY A 96 -3.96 -6.93 14.96
N VAL A 97 -2.94 -6.69 14.14
CA VAL A 97 -3.09 -6.67 12.68
C VAL A 97 -2.77 -8.03 12.06
N ARG A 98 -3.66 -8.58 11.23
CA ARG A 98 -3.43 -9.92 10.65
C ARG A 98 -2.45 -9.89 9.47
N VAL A 99 -2.55 -8.87 8.61
CA VAL A 99 -1.64 -8.61 7.49
C VAL A 99 -1.30 -7.11 7.49
N PRO A 100 -0.11 -6.70 7.97
CA PRO A 100 0.29 -5.31 8.01
C PRO A 100 0.18 -4.59 6.66
N VAL A 101 0.74 -5.18 5.60
CA VAL A 101 0.80 -4.54 4.29
C VAL A 101 0.57 -5.55 3.16
N ARG A 102 -0.27 -5.16 2.22
CA ARG A 102 -0.52 -5.88 0.97
C ARG A 102 -0.59 -4.88 -0.18
N MET A 103 0.42 -4.83 -1.03
CA MET A 103 0.49 -3.94 -2.18
C MET A 103 0.69 -4.76 -3.45
N HIS A 104 -0.35 -4.84 -4.26
CA HIS A 104 -0.34 -5.58 -5.51
C HIS A 104 -0.55 -4.59 -6.65
N GLY A 105 0.56 -4.27 -7.33
CA GLY A 105 0.55 -3.64 -8.64
C GLY A 105 0.46 -4.68 -9.75
N SER A 106 0.60 -4.21 -10.98
CA SER A 106 0.80 -5.05 -12.17
C SER A 106 1.96 -4.51 -13.01
N LYS A 107 2.41 -5.28 -14.01
CA LYS A 107 3.43 -4.83 -14.97
C LYS A 107 3.02 -3.53 -15.67
N GLU A 108 1.72 -3.38 -15.94
CA GLU A 108 1.11 -2.23 -16.62
C GLU A 108 0.85 -1.06 -15.67
N ILE A 109 0.45 -1.36 -14.42
CA ILE A 109 0.13 -0.38 -13.37
C ILE A 109 1.00 -0.69 -12.14
N PRO A 110 2.32 -0.42 -12.20
CA PRO A 110 3.19 -0.60 -11.04
C PRO A 110 2.92 0.48 -9.99
N VAL A 111 3.08 0.14 -8.72
CA VAL A 111 3.00 1.10 -7.62
C VAL A 111 4.38 1.67 -7.37
N ARG A 112 4.59 2.95 -7.64
CA ARG A 112 5.93 3.57 -7.63
C ARG A 112 6.15 4.56 -6.50
N ASN A 113 7.40 4.78 -6.14
CA ASN A 113 7.81 5.78 -5.15
C ASN A 113 7.00 5.69 -3.84
N VAL A 114 6.79 4.47 -3.35
CA VAL A 114 6.19 4.25 -2.02
C VAL A 114 7.26 4.49 -0.97
N THR A 115 6.95 5.24 0.08
CA THR A 115 7.88 5.46 1.20
C THR A 115 7.24 5.00 2.49
N PHE A 116 7.92 4.13 3.24
CA PHE A 116 7.61 3.89 4.64
C PHE A 116 8.69 4.54 5.49
N TRP A 117 8.27 5.34 6.45
CA TRP A 117 9.14 5.95 7.43
C TRP A 117 8.59 5.69 8.83
N ASP A 118 9.32 4.89 9.61
CA ASP A 118 8.95 4.53 10.98
C ASP A 118 7.56 3.89 11.09
N MET A 119 7.51 2.58 10.83
CA MET A 119 6.30 1.77 10.92
C MET A 119 6.52 0.61 11.89
N SER A 120 5.65 0.46 12.88
CA SER A 120 5.72 -0.67 13.82
C SER A 120 4.34 -1.19 14.15
N VAL A 121 3.99 -2.35 13.57
CA VAL A 121 2.66 -2.96 13.69
C VAL A 121 2.75 -4.35 14.29
N GLY A 122 2.17 -4.52 15.47
CA GLY A 122 2.01 -5.81 16.13
C GLY A 122 1.01 -6.71 15.42
N ILE A 123 1.40 -7.95 15.15
CA ILE A 123 0.59 -8.94 14.43
C ILE A 123 -0.10 -9.95 15.36
N THR A 124 -1.31 -10.40 15.00
CA THR A 124 -2.06 -11.38 15.81
C THR A 124 -1.48 -12.79 15.79
N TYR A 125 -0.86 -13.19 14.68
CA TYR A 125 -0.24 -14.49 14.52
C TYR A 125 0.83 -14.42 13.42
N LYS A 126 1.90 -15.21 13.53
CA LYS A 126 2.95 -15.30 12.49
C LYS A 126 2.46 -16.12 11.30
N LYS A 127 2.18 -15.47 10.17
CA LYS A 127 2.03 -16.12 8.86
C LYS A 127 3.34 -16.00 8.05
N LYS A 128 3.56 -16.91 7.09
CA LYS A 128 4.76 -16.94 6.25
C LYS A 128 4.95 -15.70 5.34
N HIS A 129 3.91 -14.88 5.11
CA HIS A 129 3.99 -13.65 4.31
C HIS A 129 3.06 -12.57 4.87
N ILE A 130 3.59 -11.68 5.71
CA ILE A 130 2.83 -10.62 6.41
C ILE A 130 2.99 -9.24 5.75
N PHE A 131 4.07 -9.05 5.00
CA PHE A 131 4.28 -7.92 4.12
C PHE A 131 4.33 -8.48 2.70
N GLN A 132 3.32 -8.16 1.90
CA GLN A 132 3.10 -8.76 0.58
C GLN A 132 3.23 -7.69 -0.48
N CYS A 133 4.15 -7.88 -1.43
CA CYS A 133 4.39 -6.93 -2.51
C CYS A 133 4.50 -7.63 -3.86
N ALA A 134 3.94 -7.01 -4.90
CA ALA A 134 4.18 -7.36 -6.30
C ALA A 134 4.10 -6.11 -7.17
N PHE A 135 5.08 -5.91 -8.06
CA PHE A 135 5.21 -4.71 -8.90
C PHE A 135 5.18 -3.40 -8.08
N VAL A 136 5.88 -3.41 -6.94
CA VAL A 136 5.99 -2.25 -6.05
C VAL A 136 7.44 -1.80 -5.99
N GLN A 137 7.64 -0.50 -6.19
CA GLN A 137 8.92 0.17 -6.09
C GLN A 137 8.82 1.27 -5.03
N GLY A 138 9.82 1.33 -4.17
CA GLY A 138 9.80 2.26 -3.08
C GLY A 138 10.99 2.12 -2.15
N ARG A 139 10.90 2.81 -1.03
CA ARG A 139 11.96 2.87 -0.04
C ARG A 139 11.44 2.77 1.38
N ILE A 140 12.31 2.30 2.25
CA ILE A 140 12.15 2.27 3.69
C ILE A 140 13.17 3.23 4.29
N ILE A 141 12.73 4.09 5.19
CA ILE A 141 13.56 4.99 5.98
C ILE A 141 13.30 4.70 7.46
N GLY A 142 14.36 4.55 8.24
CA GLY A 142 14.24 4.24 9.67
C GLY A 142 13.74 2.82 9.93
N SER A 143 12.95 2.67 11.00
CA SER A 143 12.57 1.36 11.53
C SER A 143 11.24 0.86 10.95
N VAL A 144 11.23 -0.35 10.38
CA VAL A 144 9.98 -0.98 9.89
C VAL A 144 9.83 -2.39 10.46
N PHE A 145 8.74 -2.58 11.19
CA PHE A 145 8.28 -3.86 11.73
C PHE A 145 6.80 -4.09 11.39
N PRO A 146 6.43 -5.29 10.91
CA PRO A 146 7.29 -6.44 10.60
C PRO A 146 8.19 -6.23 9.38
N ALA A 147 9.10 -7.17 9.12
CA ALA A 147 10.09 -7.04 8.05
C ALA A 147 9.42 -6.71 6.69
N PRO A 148 9.86 -5.63 6.00
CA PRO A 148 9.32 -5.23 4.71
C PRO A 148 9.76 -6.17 3.57
N CYS A 149 9.05 -6.10 2.44
CA CYS A 149 9.37 -6.87 1.23
C CYS A 149 10.77 -6.54 0.69
N HIS A 150 11.34 -7.47 -0.09
CA HIS A 150 12.69 -7.35 -0.65
C HIS A 150 12.81 -6.34 -1.78
N ASN A 151 11.68 -5.99 -2.40
CA ASN A 151 11.58 -5.06 -3.53
C ASN A 151 11.54 -3.58 -3.10
N LEU A 152 11.82 -3.26 -1.83
CA LEU A 152 11.94 -1.89 -1.31
C LEU A 152 13.40 -1.61 -0.92
N ASP A 153 13.94 -0.50 -1.44
CA ASP A 153 15.27 -0.02 -1.06
C ASP A 153 15.27 0.37 0.43
N ARG A 154 16.35 0.07 1.16
CA ARG A 154 16.49 0.44 2.56
C ARG A 154 17.51 1.56 2.71
N TYR A 155 17.10 2.59 3.42
CA TYR A 155 17.94 3.74 3.75
C TYR A 155 18.12 3.87 5.25
N ASP A 156 19.27 4.40 5.66
CA ASP A 156 19.49 4.81 7.06
C ASP A 156 18.77 6.14 7.36
N GLU A 157 18.80 6.56 8.63
CA GLU A 157 18.19 7.83 9.07
C GLU A 157 18.84 9.08 8.46
N ARG A 158 20.04 8.94 7.87
CA ARG A 158 20.77 10.02 7.19
C ARG A 158 20.47 10.05 5.68
N GLY A 159 19.65 9.14 5.17
CA GLY A 159 19.28 9.05 3.77
C GLY A 159 20.29 8.32 2.89
N ASN A 160 21.23 7.58 3.46
CA ASN A 160 22.16 6.74 2.69
C ASN A 160 21.54 5.38 2.39
N LEU A 161 21.75 4.87 1.18
CA LEU A 161 21.28 3.55 0.78
C LEU A 161 22.07 2.46 1.53
N VAL A 162 21.37 1.65 2.32
CA VAL A 162 21.91 0.54 3.12
C VAL A 162 21.77 -0.79 2.37
N LYS A 163 20.62 -1.02 1.76
CA LYS A 163 20.36 -2.22 0.95
C LYS A 163 19.52 -1.85 -0.26
N LYS A 164 19.97 -2.25 -1.45
CA LYS A 164 19.20 -2.14 -2.68
C LYS A 164 18.19 -3.29 -2.79
N SER A 165 17.05 -3.01 -3.40
CA SER A 165 15.99 -3.98 -3.63
C SER A 165 16.47 -5.17 -4.48
N ASP A 166 16.07 -6.39 -4.10
CA ASP A 166 16.17 -7.58 -4.96
C ASP A 166 15.07 -7.45 -6.05
N SER A 167 15.37 -7.73 -7.33
CA SER A 167 14.63 -7.30 -8.55
C SER A 167 13.12 -6.97 -8.44
N GLN A 168 12.71 -5.93 -9.17
CA GLN A 168 11.38 -5.28 -9.10
C GLN A 168 10.18 -6.16 -9.48
N ASP A 169 10.44 -7.34 -10.06
CA ASP A 169 9.44 -8.32 -10.53
C ASP A 169 9.25 -9.51 -9.57
N VAL A 170 9.98 -9.57 -8.45
CA VAL A 170 9.84 -10.65 -7.47
C VAL A 170 8.55 -10.46 -6.67
N THR A 171 7.66 -11.44 -6.77
CA THR A 171 6.40 -11.46 -6.03
C THR A 171 6.60 -12.16 -4.68
N ASP A 172 6.50 -11.41 -3.59
CA ASP A 172 6.47 -11.97 -2.22
C ASP A 172 5.04 -12.43 -1.82
N ILE A 173 4.30 -12.99 -2.78
CA ILE A 173 2.89 -13.38 -2.60
C ILE A 173 2.80 -14.90 -2.47
N GLY A 174 2.60 -15.38 -1.23
CA GLY A 174 2.07 -16.72 -1.00
C GLY A 174 0.57 -16.73 -1.24
N TYR A 175 0.13 -17.26 -2.38
CA TYR A 175 -1.24 -17.72 -2.57
C TYR A 175 -1.35 -19.15 -2.04
N ASP A 176 -1.50 -19.29 -0.73
CA ASP A 176 -2.16 -20.48 -0.19
C ASP A 176 -3.62 -20.11 0.05
N ILE A 177 -4.48 -20.68 -0.80
CA ILE A 177 -5.94 -20.70 -0.68
C ILE A 177 -6.30 -21.42 0.62
#